data_AF-A0A2E8FFH8-F1
#
_entry.id   AF-A0A2E8FFH8-F1
#
_cell.length_a   1.000
_cell.length_b   1.000
_cell.length_c   1.000
_cell.angle_alpha   90.00
_cell.angle_beta   90.00
_cell.angle_gamma   90.00
#
_symmetry.space_group_name_H-M   'P 1'
#
loop_
_entity.id
_entity.type
_entity.pdbx_description
1 polymer ?
#
loop_
_entity_poly.entity_id
_entity_poly.type
_entity_poly.pdbx_seq_one_letter_code
_entity_poly.pdbx_strand_id
1 'polypeptide(L)'
;MPGWTQVLELDADRSPIAGDTTALANAIRAGADLRIGTAFRHNEHIDPSSERDELIREVMDFRVAYLVEDRWVAGIENLRMPVELPDGFGPRESMSFFLYNQDGHQAIARPYLDDRPATGQPGPSVVNDWPEMPKYHELAAFDSATNAPSSNFIYDFEYFQYFVSGGWREVFSHEADGTVTAGDVNELADAVAGGAEVKVAIAGLCADLEEGPATVEHEVFLHLGACYYYTQQQQLMAAAHPVVRTRPTIPLGYGTAGWDFGWLMPRTDGHVAGWLCDPLTLRFRRDDRRHAIRWFVSE
;
A
#
# COMPACT_ATOMS: atom_id res chain seq x y z
N MET A 1 15.37 -0.33 18.77
CA MET A 1 14.75 -0.49 17.44
C MET A 1 14.50 -1.96 17.22
N PRO A 2 13.25 -2.38 17.01
CA PRO A 2 12.94 -3.74 16.60
C PRO A 2 13.75 -4.08 15.33
N GLY A 3 14.27 -5.30 15.26
CA GLY A 3 14.99 -5.77 14.08
C GLY A 3 14.02 -6.17 12.97
N TRP A 4 14.38 -5.89 11.71
CA TRP A 4 13.69 -6.44 10.55
C TRP A 4 13.97 -7.94 10.45
N THR A 5 12.92 -8.74 10.27
CA THR A 5 13.00 -10.20 10.15
C THR A 5 12.38 -10.64 8.83
N GLN A 6 13.10 -11.47 8.07
CA GLN A 6 12.54 -12.11 6.88
C GLN A 6 11.58 -13.22 7.32
N VAL A 7 10.31 -13.12 6.90
CA VAL A 7 9.26 -14.09 7.28
C VAL A 7 8.75 -14.91 6.10
N LEU A 8 9.08 -14.51 4.87
CA LEU A 8 8.80 -15.24 3.65
C LEU A 8 9.87 -14.92 2.60
N GLU A 9 10.29 -15.93 1.85
CA GLU A 9 11.12 -15.79 0.66
C GLU A 9 10.58 -16.67 -0.47
N LEU A 10 10.44 -16.08 -1.64
CA LEU A 10 10.09 -16.75 -2.89
C LEU A 10 11.30 -16.77 -3.81
N ASP A 11 11.49 -17.87 -4.53
CA ASP A 11 12.47 -17.96 -5.63
C ASP A 11 11.94 -17.31 -6.93
N ALA A 12 12.71 -17.44 -8.02
CA ALA A 12 12.35 -16.92 -9.33
C ALA A 12 11.08 -17.54 -9.94
N ASP A 13 10.72 -18.76 -9.54
CA ASP A 13 9.47 -19.40 -9.91
C ASP A 13 8.31 -18.98 -8.98
N ARG A 14 8.54 -18.00 -8.10
CA ARG A 14 7.65 -17.53 -7.03
C ARG A 14 7.25 -18.65 -6.06
N SER A 15 8.07 -19.70 -5.95
CA SER A 15 7.86 -20.79 -5.01
C SER A 15 8.46 -20.43 -3.64
N PRO A 16 7.75 -20.68 -2.53
CA PRO A 16 8.30 -20.44 -1.20
C PRO A 16 9.53 -21.31 -0.92
N ILE A 17 10.65 -20.68 -0.60
CA ILE A 17 11.92 -21.36 -0.24
C ILE A 17 12.35 -21.12 1.21
N ALA A 18 11.77 -20.12 1.88
CA ALA A 18 11.92 -19.91 3.33
C ALA A 18 10.70 -19.20 3.92
N GLY A 19 10.38 -19.50 5.18
CA GLY A 19 9.21 -18.93 5.85
C GLY A 19 7.88 -19.36 5.22
N ASP A 20 6.81 -18.63 5.52
CA ASP A 20 5.49 -18.90 4.95
C ASP A 20 4.56 -17.66 4.97
N THR A 21 3.50 -17.71 4.18
CA THR A 21 2.51 -16.62 4.07
C THR A 21 1.66 -16.45 5.32
N THR A 22 1.52 -17.47 6.17
CA THR A 22 0.80 -17.38 7.44
C THR A 22 1.58 -16.55 8.45
N ALA A 23 2.90 -16.72 8.54
CA ALA A 23 3.78 -15.91 9.36
C ALA A 23 3.76 -14.43 8.92
N LEU A 24 3.78 -14.18 7.60
CA LEU A 24 3.61 -12.84 7.04
C LEU A 24 2.25 -12.22 7.41
N ALA A 25 1.15 -12.93 7.19
CA ALA A 25 -0.19 -12.46 7.55
C ALA A 25 -0.33 -12.21 9.06
N ASN A 26 0.22 -13.08 9.91
CA ASN A 26 0.24 -12.92 11.36
C ASN A 26 1.00 -11.68 11.79
N ALA A 27 2.15 -11.40 11.18
CA ALA A 27 2.92 -10.21 11.47
C ALA A 27 2.15 -8.93 11.09
N ILE A 28 1.56 -8.88 9.89
CA ILE A 28 0.77 -7.71 9.46
C ILE A 28 -0.49 -7.54 10.31
N ARG A 29 -1.21 -8.61 10.67
CA ARG A 29 -2.36 -8.55 11.58
C ARG A 29 -2.01 -7.93 12.93
N ALA A 30 -0.81 -8.22 13.43
CA ALA A 30 -0.25 -7.65 14.65
C ALA A 30 0.27 -6.21 14.48
N GLY A 31 0.09 -5.62 13.29
CA GLY A 31 0.52 -4.28 12.97
C GLY A 31 2.01 -4.17 12.66
N ALA A 32 2.68 -5.20 12.14
CA ALA A 32 4.07 -5.06 11.72
C ALA A 32 4.23 -4.12 10.51
N ASP A 33 5.41 -3.52 10.35
CA ASP A 33 5.79 -2.82 9.12
C ASP A 33 6.23 -3.82 8.05
N LEU A 34 6.13 -3.43 6.78
CA LEU A 34 6.43 -4.29 5.64
C LEU A 34 7.51 -3.67 4.74
N ARG A 35 8.55 -4.46 4.45
CA ARG A 35 9.50 -4.21 3.37
C ARG A 35 9.58 -5.42 2.48
N ILE A 36 9.79 -5.19 1.18
CA ILE A 36 9.96 -6.28 0.22
C ILE A 36 11.26 -6.03 -0.54
N GLY A 37 12.12 -7.04 -0.53
CA GLY A 37 13.36 -7.07 -1.28
C GLY A 37 13.22 -7.90 -2.55
N THR A 38 13.81 -7.44 -3.64
CA THR A 38 13.86 -8.14 -4.93
C THR A 38 15.27 -8.08 -5.51
N ALA A 39 15.55 -8.91 -6.51
CA ALA A 39 16.75 -8.76 -7.32
C ALA A 39 16.50 -9.03 -8.79
N PHE A 40 17.19 -8.28 -9.65
CA PHE A 40 17.08 -8.34 -11.12
C PHE A 40 18.39 -7.87 -11.76
N ARG A 41 18.59 -8.16 -13.04
CA ARG A 41 19.74 -7.65 -13.81
C ARG A 41 19.42 -6.30 -14.44
N HIS A 42 20.42 -5.42 -14.46
CA HIS A 42 20.28 -4.08 -15.05
C HIS A 42 19.83 -4.13 -16.52
N ASN A 43 20.44 -4.98 -17.33
CA ASN A 43 20.11 -5.18 -18.75
C ASN A 43 18.85 -6.03 -19.00
N GLU A 44 18.14 -6.47 -17.97
CA GLU A 44 16.86 -7.17 -18.09
C GLU A 44 15.68 -6.30 -17.62
N HIS A 45 15.94 -5.25 -16.82
CA HIS A 45 14.91 -4.45 -16.15
C HIS A 45 15.06 -2.93 -16.31
N ILE A 46 16.27 -2.39 -16.26
CA ILE A 46 16.48 -0.93 -16.24
C ILE A 46 16.72 -0.40 -17.65
N ASP A 47 17.69 -0.98 -18.34
CA ASP A 47 18.01 -0.64 -19.72
C ASP A 47 18.28 -1.92 -20.52
N PRO A 48 17.25 -2.48 -21.18
CA PRO A 48 17.39 -3.69 -21.99
C PRO A 48 18.38 -3.58 -23.17
N SER A 49 18.80 -2.36 -23.54
CA SER A 49 19.81 -2.13 -24.58
C SER A 49 21.25 -2.10 -24.06
N SER A 50 21.42 -2.10 -22.73
CA SER A 50 22.72 -2.05 -22.07
C SER A 50 23.40 -3.42 -22.05
N GLU A 51 24.72 -3.44 -22.17
CA GLU A 51 25.54 -4.65 -21.96
C GLU A 51 25.79 -4.95 -20.47
N ARG A 52 25.24 -4.15 -19.54
CA ARG A 52 25.49 -4.28 -18.10
C ARG A 52 24.62 -5.37 -17.48
N ASP A 53 25.22 -6.54 -17.24
CA ASP A 53 24.63 -7.70 -16.52
C ASP A 53 24.84 -7.62 -14.98
N GLU A 54 24.69 -6.43 -14.40
CA GLU A 54 24.86 -6.24 -12.96
C GLU A 54 23.60 -6.66 -12.20
N LEU A 55 23.76 -7.47 -11.14
CA LEU A 55 22.66 -7.81 -10.23
C LEU A 55 22.36 -6.62 -9.33
N ILE A 56 21.17 -6.05 -9.49
CA ILE A 56 20.61 -5.03 -8.61
C ILE A 56 19.81 -5.73 -7.51
N ARG A 57 20.02 -5.31 -6.26
CA ARG A 57 19.21 -5.72 -5.11
C ARG A 57 18.41 -4.51 -4.64
N GLU A 58 17.11 -4.57 -4.83
CA GLU A 58 16.19 -3.51 -4.42
C GLU A 58 15.53 -3.90 -3.10
N VAL A 59 15.28 -2.92 -2.22
CA VAL A 59 14.45 -3.08 -1.03
C VAL A 59 13.55 -1.86 -0.93
N MET A 60 12.24 -2.11 -0.90
CA MET A 60 11.19 -1.10 -0.89
C MET A 60 10.44 -1.08 0.44
N ASP A 61 9.92 0.10 0.82
CA ASP A 61 9.22 0.34 2.10
C ASP A 61 7.72 0.56 1.86
N PHE A 62 6.91 -0.40 2.29
CA PHE A 62 5.47 -0.44 1.99
C PHE A 62 4.67 0.06 3.20
N ARG A 63 4.49 1.40 3.25
CA ARG A 63 3.82 2.09 4.36
C ARG A 63 2.30 2.01 4.35
N VAL A 64 1.73 1.48 3.28
CA VAL A 64 0.32 1.08 3.19
C VAL A 64 0.29 -0.43 3.04
N ALA A 65 -0.11 -1.16 4.09
CA ALA A 65 -0.24 -2.60 4.05
C ALA A 65 -1.72 -3.00 4.07
N TYR A 66 -2.05 -4.02 3.29
CA TYR A 66 -3.37 -4.64 3.22
C TYR A 66 -3.31 -6.03 3.85
N LEU A 67 -4.33 -6.34 4.65
CA LEU A 67 -4.67 -7.70 5.04
C LEU A 67 -6.08 -8.00 4.52
N VAL A 68 -6.17 -8.82 3.48
CA VAL A 68 -7.43 -9.16 2.80
C VAL A 68 -7.87 -10.56 3.23
N GLU A 69 -9.15 -10.69 3.60
CA GLU A 69 -9.78 -11.93 4.12
C GLU A 69 -8.97 -12.60 5.23
N ASP A 70 -8.28 -11.80 6.05
CA ASP A 70 -7.41 -12.26 7.14
C ASP A 70 -6.30 -13.25 6.73
N ARG A 71 -5.97 -13.34 5.43
CA ARG A 71 -5.09 -14.39 4.87
C ARG A 71 -4.16 -13.93 3.75
N TRP A 72 -4.38 -12.75 3.19
CA TRP A 72 -3.63 -12.25 2.04
C TRP A 72 -2.99 -10.91 2.34
N VAL A 73 -1.67 -10.86 2.26
CA VAL A 73 -0.91 -9.63 2.43
C VAL A 73 -0.55 -9.02 1.08
N ALA A 74 -0.73 -7.71 1.00
CA ALA A 74 -0.15 -6.89 -0.05
C ALA A 74 0.36 -5.57 0.54
N GLY A 75 1.38 -4.99 -0.09
CA GLY A 75 1.91 -3.67 0.27
C GLY A 75 1.80 -2.71 -0.91
N ILE A 76 1.57 -1.42 -0.63
CA ILE A 76 1.65 -0.34 -1.60
C ILE A 76 2.66 0.72 -1.14
N GLU A 77 3.56 1.13 -2.03
CA GLU A 77 4.38 2.31 -1.83
C GLU A 77 3.58 3.58 -2.10
N ASN A 78 3.58 4.50 -1.14
CA ASN A 78 2.75 5.71 -1.17
C ASN A 78 3.55 7.00 -1.42
N LEU A 79 4.88 6.93 -1.48
CA LEU A 79 5.78 8.09 -1.60
C LEU A 79 6.79 7.98 -2.77
N ARG A 80 6.72 6.91 -3.57
CA ARG A 80 7.68 6.70 -4.66
C ARG A 80 7.35 7.57 -5.88
N MET A 81 8.34 8.34 -6.32
CA MET A 81 8.40 8.91 -7.67
C MET A 81 9.13 7.93 -8.60
N PRO A 82 8.87 7.94 -9.92
CA PRO A 82 9.65 7.12 -10.85
C PRO A 82 11.14 7.47 -10.75
N VAL A 83 11.97 6.49 -10.42
CA VAL A 83 13.43 6.61 -10.48
C VAL A 83 13.94 6.06 -11.80
N GLU A 84 14.94 6.73 -12.37
CA GLU A 84 15.68 6.31 -13.57
C GLU A 84 17.11 6.00 -13.12
N LEU A 85 17.35 4.73 -12.81
CA LEU A 85 18.65 4.31 -12.29
C LEU A 85 19.71 4.39 -13.40
N PRO A 86 20.95 4.79 -13.06
CA PRO A 86 21.45 5.12 -11.73
C PRO A 86 21.35 6.63 -11.37
N ASP A 87 20.87 7.48 -12.29
CA ASP A 87 21.23 8.90 -12.31
C ASP A 87 20.14 9.86 -11.81
N GLY A 88 18.87 9.44 -11.70
CA GLY A 88 17.86 10.36 -11.19
C GLY A 88 16.40 9.88 -11.21
N PHE A 89 15.52 10.76 -11.64
CA PHE A 89 14.08 10.54 -11.73
C PHE A 89 13.64 10.42 -13.18
N GLY A 90 12.55 9.68 -13.39
CA GLY A 90 11.95 9.52 -14.71
C GLY A 90 11.43 10.84 -15.30
N PRO A 91 11.15 10.86 -16.61
CA PRO A 91 11.05 12.08 -17.40
C PRO A 91 9.75 12.87 -17.22
N ARG A 92 8.73 12.31 -16.56
CA ARG A 92 7.40 12.91 -16.42
C ARG A 92 6.97 12.93 -14.96
N GLU A 93 6.59 14.11 -14.48
CA GLU A 93 6.19 14.36 -13.10
C GLU A 93 4.96 13.51 -12.74
N SER A 94 5.19 12.52 -11.89
CA SER A 94 4.19 11.52 -11.50
C SER A 94 4.55 10.86 -10.18
N MET A 95 3.57 10.21 -9.57
CA MET A 95 3.83 9.18 -8.56
C MET A 95 3.92 7.82 -9.23
N SER A 96 4.49 6.86 -8.51
CA SER A 96 4.63 5.48 -8.94
C SER A 96 4.23 4.57 -7.79
N PHE A 97 2.93 4.37 -7.62
CA PHE A 97 2.36 3.52 -6.57
C PHE A 97 2.56 2.06 -6.95
N PHE A 98 3.73 1.52 -6.59
CA PHE A 98 4.05 0.11 -6.73
C PHE A 98 3.35 -0.70 -5.66
N LEU A 99 2.79 -1.82 -6.09
CA LEU A 99 2.06 -2.76 -5.25
C LEU A 99 2.65 -4.14 -5.41
N TYR A 100 2.90 -4.81 -4.30
CA TYR A 100 3.42 -6.17 -4.26
C TYR A 100 2.50 -7.06 -3.41
N ASN A 101 2.09 -8.18 -3.97
CA ASN A 101 1.34 -9.24 -3.27
C ASN A 101 2.30 -10.25 -2.66
N GLN A 102 1.83 -11.00 -1.65
CA GLN A 102 2.60 -12.05 -0.97
C GLN A 102 3.03 -13.23 -1.85
N ASP A 103 2.51 -13.34 -3.08
CA ASP A 103 2.82 -14.41 -4.04
C ASP A 103 3.66 -13.92 -5.24
N GLY A 104 4.17 -12.69 -5.18
CA GLY A 104 4.99 -12.09 -6.23
C GLY A 104 4.20 -11.41 -7.36
N HIS A 105 2.85 -11.43 -7.35
CA HIS A 105 2.06 -10.58 -8.25
C HIS A 105 2.29 -9.11 -7.94
N GLN A 106 2.43 -8.31 -8.97
CA GLN A 106 2.75 -6.90 -8.86
C GLN A 106 1.70 -6.05 -9.58
N ALA A 107 1.59 -4.81 -9.16
CA ALA A 107 0.84 -3.81 -9.89
C ALA A 107 1.51 -2.45 -9.76
N ILE A 108 1.21 -1.57 -10.72
CA ILE A 108 1.68 -0.20 -10.69
C ILE A 108 0.57 0.73 -11.14
N ALA A 109 0.38 1.82 -10.39
CA ALA A 109 -0.44 2.94 -10.79
C ALA A 109 0.40 4.21 -10.85
N ARG A 110 0.24 4.98 -11.93
CA ARG A 110 1.04 6.19 -12.19
C ARG A 110 0.15 7.40 -12.44
N PRO A 111 -0.31 8.12 -11.40
CA PRO A 111 -0.97 9.39 -11.60
C PRO A 111 0.06 10.44 -12.03
N TYR A 112 -0.18 11.07 -13.18
CA TYR A 112 0.57 12.23 -13.64
C TYR A 112 0.13 13.47 -12.89
N LEU A 113 1.09 14.31 -12.50
CA LEU A 113 0.89 15.52 -11.69
C LEU A 113 1.27 16.80 -12.44
N ASP A 114 1.35 16.71 -13.77
CA ASP A 114 1.94 17.74 -14.64
C ASP A 114 0.92 18.62 -15.38
N ASP A 115 -0.37 18.46 -15.08
CA ASP A 115 -1.50 19.18 -15.69
C ASP A 115 -1.58 19.02 -17.23
N ARG A 116 -0.85 18.06 -17.81
CA ARG A 116 -0.90 17.80 -19.25
C ARG A 116 -2.20 17.07 -19.59
N PRO A 117 -2.93 17.51 -20.63
CA PRO A 117 -4.20 16.88 -21.01
C PRO A 117 -4.02 15.41 -21.38
N ALA A 118 -4.90 14.56 -20.84
CA ALA A 118 -5.06 13.19 -21.28
C ALA A 118 -5.51 13.12 -22.76
N THR A 119 -4.99 12.14 -23.50
CA THR A 119 -5.38 11.88 -24.90
C THR A 119 -6.14 10.56 -25.06
N GLY A 120 -6.04 9.67 -24.06
CA GLY A 120 -6.80 8.42 -23.97
C GLY A 120 -8.18 8.57 -23.33
N GLN A 121 -8.86 7.44 -23.16
CA GLN A 121 -10.12 7.32 -22.42
C GLN A 121 -9.97 6.30 -21.28
N PRO A 122 -10.65 6.49 -20.15
CA PRO A 122 -10.66 5.48 -19.09
C PRO A 122 -11.24 4.15 -19.59
N GLY A 123 -10.65 3.04 -19.15
CA GLY A 123 -11.07 1.68 -19.45
C GLY A 123 -9.89 0.71 -19.62
N PRO A 124 -10.19 -0.58 -19.87
CA PRO A 124 -9.19 -1.57 -20.23
C PRO A 124 -8.34 -1.10 -21.41
N SER A 125 -7.04 -1.35 -21.33
CA SER A 125 -6.04 -1.04 -22.34
C SER A 125 -5.41 -2.30 -22.88
N VAL A 126 -4.70 -2.17 -24.00
CA VAL A 126 -3.97 -3.28 -24.63
C VAL A 126 -2.82 -3.70 -23.71
N VAL A 127 -2.76 -5.00 -23.43
CA VAL A 127 -1.62 -5.67 -22.78
C VAL A 127 -0.51 -5.82 -23.82
N ASN A 128 0.71 -5.42 -23.49
CA ASN A 128 1.84 -5.49 -24.41
C ASN A 128 2.72 -6.73 -24.11
N ASP A 129 3.36 -7.27 -25.15
CA ASP A 129 4.18 -8.50 -25.06
C ASP A 129 5.67 -8.25 -24.74
N TRP A 130 6.08 -6.98 -24.53
CA TRP A 130 7.42 -6.51 -24.12
C TRP A 130 8.61 -7.41 -24.52
N PRO A 131 8.88 -7.63 -25.82
CA PRO A 131 9.88 -8.60 -26.30
C PRO A 131 11.31 -8.29 -25.83
N GLU A 132 11.62 -7.03 -25.55
CA GLU A 132 12.88 -6.56 -24.98
C GLU A 132 13.02 -6.83 -23.47
N MET A 133 11.92 -7.11 -22.76
CA MET A 133 11.90 -7.43 -21.34
C MET A 133 11.24 -8.80 -21.11
N PRO A 134 11.89 -9.91 -21.47
CA PRO A 134 11.28 -11.25 -21.45
C PRO A 134 10.85 -11.74 -20.06
N LYS A 135 11.32 -11.10 -18.99
CA LYS A 135 10.93 -11.36 -17.60
C LYS A 135 9.71 -10.54 -17.14
N TYR A 136 9.22 -9.60 -17.95
CA TYR A 136 8.07 -8.76 -17.64
C TYR A 136 6.82 -9.29 -18.37
N HIS A 137 5.85 -9.77 -17.60
CA HIS A 137 4.58 -10.31 -18.09
C HIS A 137 3.44 -9.39 -17.67
N GLU A 138 2.99 -8.54 -18.59
CA GLU A 138 1.82 -7.70 -18.34
C GLU A 138 0.56 -8.59 -18.35
N LEU A 139 -0.24 -8.52 -17.29
CA LEU A 139 -1.45 -9.34 -17.13
C LEU A 139 -2.71 -8.55 -17.47
N ALA A 140 -2.72 -7.26 -17.10
CA ALA A 140 -3.80 -6.34 -17.40
C ALA A 140 -3.27 -4.91 -17.44
N ALA A 141 -3.83 -4.09 -18.33
CA ALA A 141 -3.51 -2.68 -18.44
C ALA A 141 -4.80 -1.86 -18.48
N PHE A 142 -4.76 -0.65 -17.91
CA PHE A 142 -5.92 0.24 -17.79
C PHE A 142 -5.50 1.69 -18.03
N ASP A 143 -6.46 2.45 -18.54
CA ASP A 143 -6.42 3.91 -18.63
C ASP A 143 -5.15 4.42 -19.35
N SER A 144 -4.70 3.70 -20.39
CA SER A 144 -3.56 4.10 -21.21
C SER A 144 -3.81 5.47 -21.85
N ALA A 145 -2.74 6.28 -21.89
CA ALA A 145 -2.76 7.67 -22.34
C ALA A 145 -3.73 8.60 -21.57
N THR A 146 -4.26 8.17 -20.42
CA THR A 146 -4.98 9.05 -19.49
C THR A 146 -4.03 9.71 -18.48
N ASN A 147 -4.59 10.40 -17.49
CA ASN A 147 -3.83 10.93 -16.37
C ASN A 147 -3.34 9.85 -15.38
N ALA A 148 -3.92 8.64 -15.42
CA ALA A 148 -3.70 7.63 -14.39
C ALA A 148 -3.55 6.21 -14.95
N PRO A 149 -2.62 5.97 -15.88
CA PRO A 149 -2.37 4.62 -16.36
C PRO A 149 -1.99 3.69 -15.21
N SER A 150 -2.48 2.46 -15.29
CA SER A 150 -2.14 1.41 -14.35
C SER A 150 -2.07 0.05 -15.02
N SER A 151 -1.31 -0.86 -14.44
CA SER A 151 -1.22 -2.24 -14.91
C SER A 151 -0.97 -3.21 -13.76
N ASN A 152 -1.39 -4.45 -13.97
CA ASN A 152 -1.06 -5.60 -13.14
C ASN A 152 -0.15 -6.49 -13.95
N PHE A 153 0.92 -6.98 -13.34
CA PHE A 153 1.98 -7.70 -14.05
C PHE A 153 2.72 -8.65 -13.12
N ILE A 154 3.57 -9.47 -13.72
CA ILE A 154 4.56 -10.26 -13.03
C ILE A 154 5.91 -9.89 -13.63
N TYR A 155 6.84 -9.42 -12.80
CA TYR A 155 8.25 -9.44 -13.17
C TYR A 155 8.92 -10.64 -12.50
N ASP A 156 9.56 -11.50 -13.29
CA ASP A 156 10.28 -12.69 -12.81
C ASP A 156 11.62 -12.26 -12.18
N PHE A 157 11.56 -11.69 -10.98
CA PHE A 157 12.75 -11.38 -10.17
C PHE A 157 13.49 -12.66 -9.77
N GLU A 158 14.78 -12.54 -9.46
CA GLU A 158 15.59 -13.66 -8.97
C GLU A 158 15.08 -14.19 -7.61
N TYR A 159 14.49 -13.31 -6.80
CA TYR A 159 13.81 -13.65 -5.55
C TYR A 159 12.86 -12.53 -5.13
N PHE A 160 11.97 -12.87 -4.19
CA PHE A 160 11.22 -11.92 -3.37
C PHE A 160 11.45 -12.23 -1.89
N GLN A 161 11.86 -11.24 -1.10
CA GLN A 161 12.09 -11.39 0.34
C GLN A 161 11.15 -10.44 1.10
N TYR A 162 10.27 -10.99 1.92
CA TYR A 162 9.32 -10.22 2.72
C TYR A 162 9.86 -10.06 4.14
N PHE A 163 10.18 -8.82 4.47
CA PHE A 163 10.70 -8.43 5.78
C PHE A 163 9.61 -7.73 6.57
N VAL A 164 9.49 -8.09 7.85
CA VAL A 164 8.61 -7.42 8.78
C VAL A 164 9.39 -6.85 9.96
N SER A 165 8.96 -5.68 10.43
CA SER A 165 9.41 -5.12 11.69
C SER A 165 8.26 -5.11 12.67
N GLY A 166 8.39 -5.90 13.75
CA GLY A 166 7.48 -5.85 14.89
C GLY A 166 7.75 -4.64 15.78
N GLY A 167 7.37 -4.75 17.05
CA GLY A 167 7.48 -3.65 18.02
C GLY A 167 6.31 -2.68 17.97
N TRP A 168 5.15 -3.21 17.58
CA TRP A 168 3.88 -2.50 17.62
C TRP A 168 2.98 -3.20 18.62
N ARG A 169 2.32 -2.42 19.47
CA ARG A 169 1.35 -2.92 20.43
C ARG A 169 0.01 -2.24 20.21
N GLU A 170 -1.02 -3.04 20.02
CA GLU A 170 -2.40 -2.57 20.02
C GLU A 170 -2.77 -2.08 21.44
N VAL A 171 -3.15 -0.81 21.55
CA VAL A 171 -3.47 -0.15 22.82
C VAL A 171 -4.95 0.21 22.95
N PHE A 172 -5.66 0.28 21.82
CA PHE A 172 -7.05 0.70 21.79
C PHE A 172 -7.72 0.22 20.49
N SER A 173 -8.95 -0.29 20.59
CA SER A 173 -9.76 -0.68 19.44
C SER A 173 -11.23 -0.36 19.67
N HIS A 174 -11.94 -0.06 18.59
CA HIS A 174 -13.37 0.21 18.63
C HIS A 174 -14.07 -0.19 17.33
N GLU A 175 -15.38 -0.39 17.43
CA GLU A 175 -16.29 -0.57 16.30
C GLU A 175 -16.53 0.73 15.52
N ALA A 176 -17.22 0.63 14.38
CA ALA A 176 -17.55 1.77 13.52
C ALA A 176 -18.40 2.85 14.20
N ASP A 177 -19.20 2.49 15.19
CA ASP A 177 -19.98 3.45 16.00
C ASP A 177 -19.19 4.08 17.15
N GLY A 178 -17.93 3.67 17.35
CA GLY A 178 -17.07 4.11 18.44
C GLY A 178 -17.19 3.27 19.71
N THR A 179 -17.97 2.19 19.71
CA THR A 179 -18.02 1.25 20.84
C THR A 179 -16.66 0.60 21.03
N VAL A 180 -16.05 0.83 22.19
CA VAL A 180 -14.74 0.28 22.55
C VAL A 180 -14.82 -1.24 22.65
N THR A 181 -13.89 -1.93 21.97
CA THR A 181 -13.78 -3.39 22.00
C THR A 181 -12.59 -3.88 22.81
N ALA A 182 -11.51 -3.11 22.88
CA ALA A 182 -10.36 -3.38 23.73
C ALA A 182 -9.55 -2.10 24.04
N GLY A 183 -8.77 -2.16 25.12
CA GLY A 183 -7.82 -1.11 25.48
C GLY A 183 -8.43 0.17 26.09
N ASP A 184 -7.63 1.22 26.16
CA ASP A 184 -8.01 2.52 26.73
C ASP A 184 -7.46 3.69 25.89
N VAL A 185 -8.32 4.63 25.54
CA VAL A 185 -7.94 5.86 24.81
C VAL A 185 -6.96 6.71 25.61
N ASN A 186 -6.98 6.67 26.94
CA ASN A 186 -6.01 7.39 27.76
C ASN A 186 -4.63 6.75 27.68
N GLU A 187 -4.53 5.44 27.59
CA GLU A 187 -3.24 4.76 27.37
C GLU A 187 -2.66 5.11 26.00
N LEU A 188 -3.50 5.13 24.96
CA LEU A 188 -3.11 5.62 23.64
C LEU A 188 -2.61 7.08 23.72
N ALA A 189 -3.36 7.96 24.39
CA ALA A 189 -3.00 9.37 24.52
C ALA A 189 -1.68 9.57 25.30
N ASP A 190 -1.46 8.81 26.37
CA ASP A 190 -0.23 8.84 27.16
C ASP A 190 0.97 8.35 26.34
N ALA A 191 0.82 7.29 25.55
CA ALA A 191 1.85 6.79 24.65
C ALA A 191 2.22 7.82 23.57
N VAL A 192 1.22 8.47 22.96
CA VAL A 192 1.43 9.58 22.02
C VAL A 192 2.17 10.74 22.68
N ALA A 193 1.74 11.15 23.88
CA ALA A 193 2.38 12.23 24.63
C ALA A 193 3.83 11.89 25.05
N GLY A 194 4.11 10.60 25.24
CA GLY A 194 5.45 10.05 25.47
C GLY A 194 6.33 9.99 24.22
N GLY A 195 5.80 10.31 23.04
CA GLY A 195 6.53 10.33 21.77
C GLY A 195 6.57 9.00 21.01
N ALA A 196 5.68 8.05 21.34
CA ALA A 196 5.57 6.82 20.56
C ALA A 196 5.07 7.12 19.13
N GLU A 197 5.59 6.37 18.15
CA GLU A 197 4.98 6.34 16.81
C GLU A 197 3.61 5.67 16.90
N VAL A 198 2.69 6.08 16.01
CA VAL A 198 1.31 5.60 16.03
C VAL A 198 0.92 5.09 14.65
N LYS A 199 0.17 3.99 14.62
CA LYS A 199 -0.39 3.39 13.42
C LYS A 199 -1.82 2.95 13.69
N VAL A 200 -2.63 2.89 12.63
CA VAL A 200 -3.99 2.34 12.70
C VAL A 200 -4.15 1.19 11.71
N ALA A 201 -5.02 0.24 12.05
CA ALA A 201 -5.64 -0.68 11.10
C ALA A 201 -7.11 -0.26 10.94
N ILE A 202 -7.53 0.07 9.72
CA ILE A 202 -8.91 0.51 9.43
C ILE A 202 -9.63 -0.58 8.66
N ALA A 203 -10.69 -1.13 9.25
CA ALA A 203 -11.49 -2.16 8.62
C ALA A 203 -12.39 -1.58 7.51
N GLY A 204 -12.45 -2.26 6.36
CA GLY A 204 -13.37 -1.92 5.27
C GLY A 204 -13.11 -0.55 4.61
N LEU A 205 -11.90 0.01 4.73
CA LEU A 205 -11.57 1.36 4.25
C LEU A 205 -11.87 1.58 2.76
N CYS A 206 -11.76 0.51 1.96
CA CYS A 206 -11.88 0.54 0.50
C CYS A 206 -13.17 -0.12 -0.01
N ALA A 207 -14.13 -0.43 0.86
CA ALA A 207 -15.38 -1.09 0.48
C ALA A 207 -16.22 -0.26 -0.51
N ASP A 208 -16.05 1.06 -0.57
CA ASP A 208 -16.71 1.91 -1.57
C ASP A 208 -16.17 1.76 -2.99
N LEU A 209 -15.00 1.15 -3.15
CA LEU A 209 -14.40 0.92 -4.47
C LEU A 209 -14.92 -0.38 -5.10
N GLU A 210 -15.66 -1.22 -4.37
CA GLU A 210 -16.18 -2.50 -4.85
C GLU A 210 -17.31 -2.32 -5.87
N GLU A 211 -17.32 -3.16 -6.91
CA GLU A 211 -18.43 -3.28 -7.83
C GLU A 211 -19.19 -4.57 -7.52
N GLY A 212 -20.40 -4.45 -6.97
CA GLY A 212 -21.29 -5.58 -6.70
C GLY A 212 -21.70 -5.75 -5.24
N PRO A 213 -22.48 -6.80 -4.93
CA PRO A 213 -23.12 -6.95 -3.62
C PRO A 213 -22.27 -7.65 -2.55
N ALA A 214 -21.12 -8.24 -2.91
CA ALA A 214 -20.29 -9.00 -1.98
C ALA A 214 -19.10 -8.16 -1.51
N THR A 215 -19.08 -7.84 -0.22
CA THR A 215 -17.98 -7.12 0.40
C THR A 215 -16.83 -8.05 0.74
N VAL A 216 -15.64 -7.69 0.29
CA VAL A 216 -14.39 -8.38 0.61
C VAL A 216 -13.87 -7.82 1.92
N GLU A 217 -13.78 -8.66 2.94
CA GLU A 217 -13.22 -8.27 4.24
C GLU A 217 -11.75 -7.87 4.08
N HIS A 218 -11.38 -6.71 4.61
CA HIS A 218 -10.01 -6.22 4.57
C HIS A 218 -9.72 -5.20 5.67
N GLU A 219 -8.45 -5.12 6.07
CA GLU A 219 -7.89 -4.03 6.87
C GLU A 219 -6.78 -3.33 6.11
N VAL A 220 -6.71 -2.00 6.25
CA VAL A 220 -5.61 -1.18 5.74
C VAL A 220 -4.83 -0.57 6.89
N PHE A 221 -3.52 -0.84 6.93
CA PHE A 221 -2.61 -0.40 7.96
C PHE A 221 -1.90 0.88 7.52
N LEU A 222 -2.00 1.94 8.33
CA LEU A 222 -1.52 3.27 7.99
C LEU A 222 -0.77 3.91 9.16
N HIS A 223 0.43 4.40 8.88
CA HIS A 223 1.16 5.24 9.83
C HIS A 223 0.47 6.58 10.01
N LEU A 224 0.54 7.10 11.23
CA LEU A 224 0.04 8.41 11.59
C LEU A 224 1.19 9.38 11.82
N GLY A 225 0.94 10.65 11.54
CA GLY A 225 1.83 11.77 11.86
C GLY A 225 1.31 12.55 13.06
N ALA A 226 0.83 13.77 12.81
CA ALA A 226 0.33 14.64 13.86
C ALA A 226 -0.89 14.04 14.57
N CYS A 227 -0.82 13.93 15.90
CA CYS A 227 -1.90 13.45 16.75
C CYS A 227 -2.41 14.59 17.64
N TYR A 228 -3.73 14.64 17.83
CA TYR A 228 -4.43 15.66 18.61
C TYR A 228 -5.30 14.95 19.63
N TYR A 229 -5.08 15.22 20.92
CA TYR A 229 -5.88 14.65 22.00
C TYR A 229 -6.70 15.72 22.69
N TYR A 230 -8.01 15.57 22.65
CA TYR A 230 -8.97 16.45 23.29
C TYR A 230 -9.20 15.95 24.72
N THR A 231 -8.54 16.59 25.68
CA THR A 231 -8.45 16.09 27.07
C THR A 231 -9.77 16.06 27.84
N GLN A 232 -10.71 16.97 27.52
CA GLN A 232 -12.03 16.97 28.17
C GLN A 232 -12.97 15.91 27.58
N GLN A 233 -12.91 15.70 26.27
CA GLN A 233 -13.72 14.74 25.54
C GLN A 233 -13.12 13.33 25.55
N GLN A 234 -11.86 13.19 25.99
CA GLN A 234 -11.06 11.97 25.92
C GLN A 234 -11.09 11.33 24.53
N GLN A 235 -10.82 12.15 23.52
CA GLN A 235 -10.90 11.75 22.13
C GLN A 235 -9.61 12.10 21.40
N LEU A 236 -9.03 11.13 20.70
CA LEU A 236 -7.84 11.32 19.89
C LEU A 236 -8.19 11.29 18.41
N MET A 237 -7.59 12.17 17.63
CA MET A 237 -7.60 12.14 16.17
C MET A 237 -6.19 12.36 15.65
N ALA A 238 -5.89 11.81 14.48
CA ALA A 238 -4.56 11.92 13.91
C ALA A 238 -4.63 12.19 12.41
N ALA A 239 -3.58 12.81 11.85
CA ALA A 239 -3.40 12.90 10.41
C ALA A 239 -2.60 11.69 9.93
N ALA A 240 -3.18 10.87 9.05
CA ALA A 240 -2.47 9.74 8.45
C ALA A 240 -1.42 10.21 7.45
N HIS A 241 -0.37 9.40 7.27
CA HIS A 241 0.47 9.47 6.08
C HIS A 241 -0.39 9.28 4.81
N PRO A 242 0.06 9.72 3.62
CA PRO A 242 -0.71 9.55 2.40
C PRO A 242 -1.12 8.10 2.18
N VAL A 243 -2.39 7.87 1.87
CA VAL A 243 -2.93 6.55 1.55
C VAL A 243 -3.09 6.40 0.05
N VAL A 244 -2.84 5.19 -0.45
CA VAL A 244 -3.28 4.75 -1.76
C VAL A 244 -4.33 3.68 -1.50
N ARG A 245 -5.56 3.89 -1.97
CA ARG A 245 -6.65 2.93 -1.82
C ARG A 245 -6.87 2.23 -3.14
N THR A 246 -7.04 0.92 -3.10
CA THR A 246 -7.52 0.17 -4.25
C THR A 246 -8.58 -0.84 -3.85
N ARG A 247 -9.40 -1.25 -4.83
CA ARG A 247 -10.45 -2.25 -4.68
C ARG A 247 -9.86 -3.52 -4.09
N PRO A 248 -10.38 -4.02 -2.95
CA PRO A 248 -9.88 -5.25 -2.35
C PRO A 248 -10.18 -6.46 -3.25
N THR A 249 -9.12 -7.18 -3.63
CA THR A 249 -9.17 -8.44 -4.37
C THR A 249 -7.97 -9.30 -3.98
N ILE A 250 -8.01 -10.58 -4.35
CA ILE A 250 -6.87 -11.49 -4.22
C ILE A 250 -6.57 -12.06 -5.62
N PRO A 251 -5.42 -11.74 -6.25
CA PRO A 251 -4.42 -10.77 -5.79
C PRO A 251 -4.97 -9.33 -5.78
N LEU A 252 -4.36 -8.46 -4.97
CA LEU A 252 -4.63 -7.02 -4.96
C LEU A 252 -3.99 -6.40 -6.21
N GLY A 253 -4.67 -5.44 -6.84
CA GLY A 253 -4.19 -4.82 -8.06
C GLY A 253 -4.98 -3.57 -8.43
N TYR A 254 -4.60 -2.92 -9.53
CA TYR A 254 -5.25 -1.71 -10.03
C TYR A 254 -6.21 -2.01 -11.17
N GLY A 255 -7.17 -1.11 -11.37
CA GLY A 255 -8.11 -1.13 -12.49
C GLY A 255 -8.81 0.21 -12.65
N THR A 256 -9.43 0.43 -13.81
CA THR A 256 -10.17 1.67 -14.10
C THR A 256 -11.17 1.99 -12.99
N ALA A 257 -11.10 3.22 -12.46
CA ALA A 257 -11.95 3.72 -11.37
C ALA A 257 -11.95 2.87 -10.08
N GLY A 258 -11.00 1.93 -9.94
CA GLY A 258 -10.88 1.00 -8.81
C GLY A 258 -9.84 1.43 -7.78
N TRP A 259 -9.36 2.67 -7.83
CA TRP A 259 -8.38 3.20 -6.91
C TRP A 259 -8.40 4.72 -6.83
N ASP A 260 -7.95 5.24 -5.70
CA ASP A 260 -7.69 6.66 -5.46
C ASP A 260 -6.56 6.83 -4.44
N PHE A 261 -6.15 8.07 -4.17
CA PHE A 261 -5.11 8.34 -3.18
C PHE A 261 -5.38 9.65 -2.44
N GLY A 262 -4.79 9.85 -1.26
CA GLY A 262 -4.98 11.09 -0.53
C GLY A 262 -4.62 10.98 0.94
N TRP A 263 -5.39 11.66 1.79
CA TRP A 263 -5.15 11.73 3.23
C TRP A 263 -6.39 11.37 4.02
N LEU A 264 -6.16 10.76 5.18
CA LEU A 264 -7.22 10.42 6.13
C LEU A 264 -6.94 11.07 7.48
N MET A 265 -8.01 11.37 8.20
CA MET A 265 -7.95 11.77 9.59
C MET A 265 -8.86 10.85 10.43
N PRO A 266 -8.34 9.72 10.93
CA PRO A 266 -9.08 8.85 11.83
C PRO A 266 -9.24 9.46 13.23
N ARG A 267 -10.30 9.03 13.92
CA ARG A 267 -10.66 9.43 15.29
C ARG A 267 -11.10 8.21 16.10
N THR A 268 -10.84 8.24 17.41
CA THR A 268 -11.09 7.14 18.34
C THR A 268 -12.56 6.82 18.60
N ASP A 269 -13.50 7.47 17.91
CA ASP A 269 -14.94 7.19 17.98
C ASP A 269 -15.51 6.62 16.68
N GLY A 270 -14.66 6.11 15.79
CA GLY A 270 -15.06 5.54 14.50
C GLY A 270 -14.97 6.51 13.33
N HIS A 271 -14.99 7.82 13.57
CA HIS A 271 -14.99 8.79 12.47
C HIS A 271 -13.67 8.81 11.70
N VAL A 272 -13.76 8.77 10.37
CA VAL A 272 -12.63 8.95 9.46
C VAL A 272 -13.04 10.01 8.43
N ALA A 273 -12.38 11.16 8.47
CA ALA A 273 -12.51 12.16 7.42
C ALA A 273 -11.49 11.87 6.32
N GLY A 274 -11.92 11.88 5.06
CA GLY A 274 -11.07 11.67 3.90
C GLY A 274 -10.93 12.92 3.05
N TRP A 275 -9.72 13.13 2.55
CA TRP A 275 -9.43 14.07 1.48
C TRP A 275 -8.74 13.31 0.36
N LEU A 276 -9.55 12.83 -0.58
CA LEU A 276 -9.16 11.84 -1.59
C LEU A 276 -9.12 12.48 -2.97
N CYS A 277 -8.13 12.11 -3.76
CA CYS A 277 -7.87 12.59 -5.11
C CYS A 277 -8.29 11.52 -6.11
N ASP A 278 -9.21 11.86 -7.01
CA ASP A 278 -9.47 11.04 -8.20
C ASP A 278 -8.25 11.14 -9.13
N PRO A 279 -7.52 10.04 -9.37
CA PRO A 279 -6.27 10.09 -10.13
C PRO A 279 -6.49 10.45 -11.61
N LEU A 280 -7.67 10.18 -12.17
CA LEU A 280 -7.98 10.50 -13.57
C LEU A 280 -8.18 12.00 -13.79
N THR A 281 -8.68 12.72 -12.78
CA THR A 281 -9.06 14.14 -12.90
C THR A 281 -8.22 15.08 -12.04
N LEU A 282 -7.42 14.53 -11.12
CA LEU A 282 -6.72 15.23 -10.05
C LEU A 282 -7.62 16.07 -9.14
N ARG A 283 -8.94 15.85 -9.20
CA ARG A 283 -9.90 16.57 -8.38
C ARG A 283 -10.00 15.91 -7.02
N PHE A 284 -9.97 16.76 -6.00
CA PHE A 284 -10.17 16.32 -4.64
C PHE A 284 -11.65 16.26 -4.28
N ARG A 285 -12.02 15.19 -3.60
CA ARG A 285 -13.29 15.04 -2.88
C ARG A 285 -13.02 14.93 -1.39
N ARG A 286 -13.99 15.37 -0.61
CA ARG A 286 -14.02 15.14 0.84
C ARG A 286 -15.13 14.16 1.14
N ASP A 287 -14.85 13.21 2.01
CA ASP A 287 -15.86 12.32 2.55
C ASP A 287 -15.66 12.12 4.05
N ASP A 288 -16.73 11.68 4.71
CA ASP A 288 -16.77 11.42 6.13
C ASP A 288 -17.43 10.07 6.32
N ARG A 289 -16.73 9.15 6.98
CA ARG A 289 -17.21 7.78 7.19
C ARG A 289 -16.93 7.30 8.59
N ARG A 290 -17.44 6.11 8.87
CA ARG A 290 -17.31 5.42 10.14
C ARG A 290 -16.74 4.03 9.93
N HIS A 291 -15.67 3.70 10.64
CA HIS A 291 -14.94 2.44 10.51
C HIS A 291 -14.59 1.89 11.88
N ALA A 292 -14.56 0.56 12.00
CA ALA A 292 -13.86 -0.08 13.11
C ALA A 292 -12.35 0.16 12.93
N ILE A 293 -11.67 0.51 14.02
CA ILE A 293 -10.24 0.87 13.98
C ILE A 293 -9.52 0.25 15.16
N ARG A 294 -8.34 -0.33 14.88
CA ARG A 294 -7.36 -0.74 15.89
C ARG A 294 -6.20 0.24 15.88
N TRP A 295 -5.76 0.67 17.06
CA TRP A 295 -4.73 1.69 17.25
C TRP A 295 -3.50 1.05 17.89
N PHE A 296 -2.36 1.27 17.26
CA PHE A 296 -1.07 0.69 17.63
C PHE A 296 -0.09 1.79 17.97
N VAL A 297 0.78 1.51 18.94
CA VAL A 297 1.92 2.37 19.28
C VAL A 297 3.22 1.58 19.22
N SER A 298 4.33 2.26 18.91
CA SER A 298 5.66 1.65 18.91
C SER A 298 6.14 1.31 20.33
N GLU A 299 6.86 0.20 20.48
CA GLU A 299 7.57 -0.23 21.70
C GLU A 299 9.09 -0.01 21.66
#